data_AF-A0A8S3ANY6-F1
#
_entry.id   AF-A0A8S3ANY6-F1
#
_cell.length_a   1.000
_cell.length_b   1.000
_cell.length_c   1.000
_cell.angle_alpha   90.00
_cell.angle_beta   90.00
_cell.angle_gamma   90.00
#
_symmetry.space_group_name_H-M   'P 1'
#
loop_
_entity.id
_entity.type
_entity.pdbx_description
1 polymer ?
#
loop_
_entity_poly.entity_id
_entity_poly.type
_entity_poly.pdbx_seq_one_letter_code
_entity_poly.pdbx_strand_id
1 'polypeptide(L)' 'MVSGTAEVLYDEIFGVILQHIYGRPKTISIDFEKAVENSIKQSLPTTSISGCFFHFKQ' A
#
# COMPACT_ATOMS: atom_id res chain seq x y z
N MET A 1 10.00 -15.66 0.29
CA MET A 1 10.10 -14.65 1.37
C MET A 1 8.98 -14.96 2.35
N VAL A 2 9.28 -15.02 3.64
CA VAL A 2 8.23 -15.14 4.66
C VAL A 2 7.66 -13.75 4.87
N SER A 3 6.42 -13.51 4.46
CA SER A 3 5.72 -12.26 4.71
C SER A 3 5.50 -12.09 6.21
N GLY A 4 5.79 -10.90 6.75
CA GLY A 4 5.49 -10.57 8.14
C GLY A 4 3.98 -10.46 8.38
N THR A 5 3.54 -10.56 9.63
CA THR A 5 2.11 -10.44 10.00
C THR A 5 1.46 -9.14 9.53
N ALA A 6 2.22 -8.03 9.51
CA ALA A 6 1.75 -6.75 8.99
C ALA A 6 1.51 -6.78 7.47
N GLU A 7 2.37 -7.46 6.70
CA GLU A 7 2.24 -7.54 5.23
C GLU A 7 1.00 -8.34 4.84
N VAL A 8 0.74 -9.46 5.53
CA VAL A 8 -0.49 -10.26 5.34
C VAL A 8 -1.74 -9.42 5.58
N LEU A 9 -1.74 -8.61 6.66
CA LEU A 9 -2.86 -7.73 6.95
C LEU A 9 -3.08 -6.68 5.84
N TYR A 10 -2.00 -6.07 5.34
CA TYR A 10 -2.13 -5.09 4.25
C TYR A 10 -2.59 -5.74 2.95
N ASP A 11 -2.14 -6.95 2.63
CA ASP A 11 -2.62 -7.71 1.47
C ASP A 11 -4.13 -7.96 1.55
N GLU A 12 -4.65 -8.36 2.72
CA GLU A 12 -6.07 -8.54 2.95
C GLU A 12 -6.86 -7.21 2.82
N ILE A 13 -6.35 -6.13 3.41
CA ILE A 13 -6.96 -4.80 3.34
C ILE A 13 -7.04 -4.32 1.88
N PHE A 14 -5.94 -4.40 1.13
CA PHE A 14 -5.95 -4.02 -0.29
C PHE A 14 -6.88 -4.93 -1.09
N GLY A 15 -6.92 -6.23 -0.79
CA GLY A 15 -7.85 -7.18 -1.40
C GLY A 15 -9.31 -6.74 -1.25
N VAL A 16 -9.72 -6.30 -0.06
CA VAL A 16 -11.08 -5.79 0.20
C VAL A 16 -11.31 -4.44 -0.47
N ILE A 17 -10.41 -3.47 -0.30
CA ILE A 17 -10.58 -2.11 -0.85
C ILE A 17 -10.68 -2.14 -2.38
N LEU A 18 -9.82 -2.92 -3.04
CA LEU A 18 -9.75 -2.98 -4.50
C LEU A 18 -10.96 -3.60 -5.18
N GLN A 19 -11.83 -4.29 -4.42
CA GLN A 19 -13.14 -4.76 -4.87
C GLN A 19 -14.21 -3.66 -4.83
N HIS A 20 -14.00 -2.62 -4.02
CA HIS A 20 -15.00 -1.58 -3.74
C HIS A 20 -14.67 -0.22 -4.39
N ILE A 21 -13.52 -0.08 -5.04
CA ILE A 21 -13.15 1.12 -5.79
C ILE A 21 -13.21 0.88 -7.30
N TYR A 22 -13.69 1.88 -8.04
CA TYR A 22 -13.67 1.84 -9.49
C TYR A 22 -12.35 2.41 -10.02
N GLY A 23 -11.65 1.61 -10.82
CA GLY A 23 -10.34 1.96 -11.36
C GLY A 23 -9.17 1.61 -10.44
N ARG A 24 -7.95 1.90 -10.91
CA ARG A 24 -6.70 1.66 -10.17
C ARG A 24 -6.05 3.00 -9.84
N PRO A 25 -5.66 3.26 -8.58
CA PRO A 25 -5.05 4.52 -8.21
C PRO A 25 -3.69 4.67 -8.88
N LYS A 26 -3.40 5.85 -9.46
CA LYS A 26 -2.09 6.12 -10.05
C LYS A 26 -1.02 6.38 -9.00
N THR A 27 -1.43 6.90 -7.83
CA THR A 27 -0.54 7.22 -6.73
C THR A 27 -1.21 6.89 -5.40
N ILE A 28 -0.47 6.30 -4.46
CA ILE A 28 -0.88 6.10 -3.07
C ILE A 28 0.16 6.74 -2.17
N SER A 29 -0.30 7.51 -1.18
CA SER A 29 0.55 8.14 -0.18
C SER A 29 0.56 7.30 1.09
N ILE A 30 1.75 6.99 1.62
CA ILE A 30 1.96 6.15 2.80
C ILE A 30 3.09 6.71 3.68
N ASP A 31 3.30 6.10 4.84
CA ASP A 31 4.29 6.52 5.83
C ASP A 31 5.62 5.76 5.67
N PHE A 32 5.88 5.26 4.45
CA PHE A 32 7.00 4.39 4.07
C PHE A 32 7.18 3.14 4.95
N GLU A 33 6.10 2.64 5.55
CA GLU A 33 6.13 1.34 6.20
C GLU A 33 6.41 0.25 5.16
N LYS A 34 7.44 -0.57 5.41
CA LYS A 34 7.93 -1.53 4.42
C LYS A 34 6.88 -2.57 4.00
N ALA A 35 6.08 -3.03 4.95
CA ALA A 35 5.00 -3.98 4.70
C ALA A 35 3.98 -3.40 3.71
N VAL A 36 3.55 -2.14 3.91
CA VAL A 36 2.63 -1.44 3.01
C VAL A 36 3.22 -1.28 1.61
N GLU A 37 4.49 -0.88 1.52
CA GLU A 37 5.15 -0.75 0.22
C GLU A 37 5.12 -2.05 -0.58
N ASN A 38 5.41 -3.17 0.09
CA ASN A 38 5.44 -4.48 -0.54
C ASN A 38 4.04 -4.88 -1.02
N SER A 39 3.02 -4.74 -0.15
CA SER A 39 1.62 -5.03 -0.49
C SER A 39 1.10 -4.17 -1.64
N ILE A 40 1.44 -2.87 -1.70
CA ILE A 40 1.08 -2.00 -2.83
C ILE A 40 1.79 -2.47 -4.11
N LYS A 41 3.10 -2.75 -4.06
CA LYS A 41 3.85 -3.20 -5.25
C LYS A 41 3.33 -4.53 -5.81
N GLN A 42 2.83 -5.41 -4.93
CA GLN A 42 2.24 -6.68 -5.33
C GLN A 42 0.83 -6.53 -5.90
N SER A 43 -0.05 -5.79 -5.23
CA SER A 43 -1.46 -5.65 -5.61
C SER A 43 -1.68 -4.63 -6.74
N LEU A 44 -0.79 -3.64 -6.86
CA LEU A 44 -0.89 -2.47 -7.71
C LEU A 44 0.47 -2.10 -8.32
N PRO A 45 1.06 -2.96 -9.18
CA PRO A 45 2.44 -2.80 -9.65
C PRO A 45 2.71 -1.53 -10.48
N THR A 46 1.67 -0.89 -11.00
CA THR A 46 1.76 0.34 -11.79
C THR A 46 1.50 1.60 -10.96
N THR A 47 1.15 1.47 -9.69
CA THR A 47 0.89 2.59 -8.79
C THR A 47 2.20 3.16 -8.26
N SER A 48 2.35 4.47 -8.35
CA SER A 48 3.47 5.18 -7.71
C SER A 48 3.23 5.32 -6.22
N ILE A 49 4.27 5.10 -5.42
CA ILE A 49 4.24 5.30 -3.97
C ILE A 49 4.82 6.68 -3.67
N SER A 50 4.11 7.49 -2.89
CA SER A 50 4.60 8.76 -2.37
C SER A 50 4.57 8.79 -0.84
N GLY A 51 5.39 9.65 -0.25
CA GLY A 51 5.37 9.86 1.19
C GLY A 51 4.28 10.83 1.63
N CYS A 52 3.65 10.56 2.77
CA CYS A 52 2.74 11.52 3.38
C CYS A 52 3.53 12.73 3.92
N PHE A 53 3.27 13.93 3.38
CA PHE A 53 3.94 15.18 3.78
C PHE A 53 3.77 15.51 5.27
N PHE A 54 2.67 15.07 5.89
CA PHE A 54 2.43 15.27 7.32
C PHE A 54 3.41 14.49 8.20
N HIS A 55 3.85 13.31 7.77
CA HIS A 55 4.78 12.48 8.53
C HIS A 55 6.25 12.89 8.35
N PHE A 56 6.58 13.63 7.29
CA PHE A 56 7.91 14.23 7.15
C PHE A 56 8.19 15.41 8.10
N LYS A 57 7.14 15.95 8.76
CA LYS A 57 7.23 17.10 9.66
C LYS A 57 7.03 16.76 11.13
N GLN A 58 7.02 15.47 11.49
CA GLN A 58 6.94 14.99 12.88
C GLN A 58 8.32 14.78 13.49
#